data_AF-A0A7K3YIU5-F1
#
_entry.id   AF-A0A7K3YIU5-F1
#
_cell.length_a   1.000
_cell.length_b   1.000
_cell.length_c   1.000
_cell.angle_alpha   90.00
_cell.angle_beta   90.00
_cell.angle_gamma   90.00
#
_symmetry.space_group_name_H-M   'P 1'
#
loop_
_entity.id
_entity.type
_entity.pdbx_description
1 polymer ?
#
loop_
_entity_poly.entity_id
_entity_poly.type
_entity_poly.pdbx_seq_one_letter_code
_entity_poly.pdbx_strand_id
1 'polypeptide(L)'
;MARYFGYSPKGTVKDAVESFESKTQVRSAGGTLLGTVYVDISDEEWAVAIAYGRAQHPKLRGPEPIYEVRYAHRTGETGETKRLDTREENPCTIPAEPFPSTDEFIVWALGEERGRISGTPL
;
A
#
# COMPACT_ATOMS: atom_id res chain seq x y z
N MET A 1 6.68 -2.01 10.47
CA MET A 1 6.51 -0.69 11.12
C MET A 1 6.57 0.32 10.01
N ALA A 2 5.43 0.96 9.78
CA ALA A 2 5.22 1.83 8.64
C ALA A 2 6.10 3.08 8.65
N ARG A 3 6.36 3.63 7.46
CA ARG A 3 7.12 4.87 7.28
C ARG A 3 6.25 5.92 6.60
N TYR A 4 6.32 7.16 7.10
CA TYR A 4 5.54 8.28 6.61
C TYR A 4 6.48 9.42 6.21
N PHE A 5 6.33 9.94 5.00
CA PHE A 5 7.09 11.05 4.43
C PHE A 5 6.13 12.16 4.02
N GLY A 6 6.46 13.41 4.36
CA GLY A 6 5.60 14.57 4.10
C GLY A 6 4.26 14.59 4.87
N TYR A 7 4.02 13.61 5.75
CA TYR A 7 2.73 13.39 6.38
C TYR A 7 2.87 12.91 7.83
N SER A 8 1.99 13.41 8.70
CA SER A 8 1.93 13.04 10.12
C SER A 8 0.58 12.37 10.42
N PRO A 9 0.51 11.02 10.44
CA PRO A 9 -0.75 10.30 10.55
C PRO A 9 -1.43 10.55 11.90
N LYS A 10 -2.77 10.61 11.89
CA LYS A 10 -3.61 10.73 13.09
C LYS A 10 -4.67 9.62 13.11
N GLY A 11 -5.12 9.27 14.32
CA GLY A 11 -6.27 8.39 14.57
C GLY A 11 -6.40 7.24 13.58
N THR A 12 -7.48 7.29 12.80
CA THR A 12 -7.92 6.29 11.82
C THR A 12 -6.83 5.80 10.88
N VAL A 13 -5.92 6.66 10.40
CA VAL A 13 -4.86 6.23 9.48
C VAL A 13 -3.83 5.35 10.18
N LYS A 14 -3.46 5.65 11.42
CA LYS A 14 -2.56 4.79 12.20
C LYS A 14 -3.20 3.43 12.43
N ASP A 15 -4.47 3.41 12.82
CA ASP A 15 -5.21 2.17 13.08
C ASP A 15 -5.37 1.33 11.80
N ALA A 16 -5.65 1.97 10.66
CA ALA A 16 -5.77 1.29 9.38
C ALA A 16 -4.44 0.67 8.93
N VAL A 17 -3.34 1.41 9.06
CA VAL A 17 -2.00 0.92 8.73
C VAL A 17 -1.58 -0.22 9.65
N GLU A 18 -1.75 -0.07 10.97
CA GLU A 18 -1.42 -1.11 11.94
C GLU A 18 -2.28 -2.38 11.72
N SER A 19 -3.57 -2.21 11.47
CA SER A 19 -4.48 -3.31 11.12
C SER A 19 -4.09 -3.97 9.80
N PHE A 20 -3.52 -3.24 8.84
CA PHE A 20 -2.98 -3.80 7.61
C PHE A 20 -1.71 -4.61 7.87
N GLU A 21 -0.68 -4.03 8.48
CA GLU A 21 0.59 -4.71 8.74
C GLU A 21 0.43 -5.95 9.63
N SER A 22 -0.54 -5.94 10.56
CA SER A 22 -0.78 -7.06 11.49
C SER A 22 -1.65 -8.18 10.92
N LYS A 23 -2.66 -7.86 10.10
CA LYS A 23 -3.67 -8.85 9.66
C LYS A 23 -3.53 -9.28 8.21
N THR A 24 -2.86 -8.47 7.37
CA THR A 24 -2.73 -8.78 5.95
C THR A 24 -1.52 -9.69 5.73
N GLN A 25 -1.80 -10.91 5.30
CA GLN A 25 -0.79 -11.93 5.02
C GLN A 25 -1.03 -12.51 3.63
N VAL A 26 0.02 -12.57 2.82
CA VAL A 26 -0.04 -13.15 1.48
C VAL A 26 0.64 -14.51 1.51
N ARG A 27 -0.09 -15.56 1.08
CA ARG A 27 0.50 -16.90 0.92
C ARG A 27 1.31 -16.95 -0.38
N SER A 28 2.55 -17.40 -0.28
CA SER A 28 3.43 -17.63 -1.42
C SER A 28 4.05 -19.03 -1.33
N ALA A 29 4.61 -19.52 -2.44
CA ALA A 29 5.31 -20.81 -2.49
C ALA A 29 6.47 -20.90 -1.48
N GLY A 30 7.07 -19.74 -1.11
CA GLY A 30 8.14 -19.63 -0.11
C GLY A 30 7.68 -19.36 1.31
N GLY A 31 6.38 -19.51 1.62
CA GLY A 31 5.78 -19.22 2.92
C GLY A 31 4.97 -17.93 2.94
N THR A 32 4.72 -17.40 4.14
CA THR A 32 3.90 -16.21 4.36
C THR A 32 4.71 -14.93 4.17
N LEU A 33 4.15 -13.99 3.40
CA LEU A 33 4.66 -12.65 3.23
C LEU A 33 3.85 -11.66 4.07
N LEU A 34 4.56 -10.71 4.69
CA LEU A 34 3.99 -9.62 5.47
C LEU A 34 4.20 -8.31 4.71
N GLY A 35 3.14 -7.50 4.65
CA GLY A 35 3.20 -6.17 4.08
C GLY A 35 3.76 -5.15 5.09
N THR A 36 4.72 -4.35 4.66
CA THR A 36 5.14 -3.12 5.36
C THR A 36 4.66 -1.92 4.56
N VAL A 37 3.99 -0.97 5.23
CA VAL A 37 3.36 0.18 4.58
C VAL A 37 4.30 1.38 4.57
N TYR A 38 4.36 2.06 3.44
CA TYR A 38 5.08 3.31 3.23
C TYR A 38 4.09 4.32 2.67
N VAL A 39 4.07 5.51 3.25
CA VAL A 39 3.19 6.60 2.85
C VAL A 39 4.07 7.79 2.50
N ASP A 40 3.91 8.31 1.29
CA ASP A 40 4.67 9.44 0.77
C ASP A 40 3.69 10.46 0.19
N ILE A 41 3.55 11.59 0.85
CA ILE A 41 2.56 12.61 0.54
C ILE A 41 3.28 13.90 0.17
N SER A 42 2.96 14.40 -1.00
CA SER A 42 3.40 15.71 -1.48
C SER A 42 2.19 16.52 -1.99
N ASP A 43 2.43 17.78 -2.31
CA ASP A 43 1.41 18.65 -2.89
C ASP A 43 1.01 18.24 -4.30
N GLU A 44 1.83 17.44 -5.01
CA GLU A 44 1.61 17.01 -6.41
C GLU A 44 1.13 15.55 -6.52
N GLU A 45 1.55 14.69 -5.60
CA GLU A 45 1.24 13.26 -5.62
C GLU A 45 1.11 12.71 -4.19
N TRP A 46 0.07 11.92 -3.98
CA TRP A 46 -0.12 11.09 -2.80
C TRP A 46 0.17 9.64 -3.17
N ALA A 47 1.05 8.99 -2.43
CA ALA A 47 1.43 7.62 -2.68
C ALA A 47 1.38 6.75 -1.42
N VAL A 48 0.85 5.55 -1.58
CA VAL A 48 0.93 4.47 -0.59
C VAL A 48 1.59 3.27 -1.25
N ALA A 49 2.73 2.84 -0.72
CA ALA A 49 3.43 1.65 -1.15
C ALA A 49 3.41 0.58 -0.05
N ILE A 50 3.32 -0.68 -0.47
CA ILE A 50 3.27 -1.85 0.39
C ILE A 50 4.34 -2.81 -0.10
N ALA A 51 5.37 -3.01 0.73
CA ALA A 51 6.47 -3.90 0.43
C ALA A 51 6.21 -5.26 1.12
N TYR A 52 6.13 -6.34 0.33
CA TYR A 52 5.86 -7.68 0.85
C TYR A 52 7.15 -8.47 1.02
N GLY A 53 7.59 -8.62 2.27
CA GLY A 53 8.78 -9.40 2.64
C GLY A 53 8.43 -10.71 3.33
N ARG A 54 9.40 -11.64 3.39
CA ARG A 54 9.23 -12.88 4.17
C ARG A 54 9.20 -12.58 5.67
N ALA A 55 8.27 -13.21 6.40
CA ALA A 55 8.13 -13.03 7.85
C ALA A 55 9.37 -13.46 8.66
N GLN A 56 10.09 -14.49 8.18
CA GLN A 56 11.27 -15.02 8.84
C GLN A 56 12.30 -15.37 7.78
N HIS A 57 13.29 -14.52 7.56
CA HIS A 57 14.65 -14.92 7.16
C HIS A 57 15.57 -13.74 7.53
N PRO A 58 16.28 -13.80 8.68
CA PRO A 58 17.29 -12.81 8.99
C PRO A 58 18.49 -13.05 8.06
N LYS A 59 18.48 -12.42 6.89
CA LYS A 59 19.74 -12.16 6.18
C LYS A 59 20.45 -11.04 6.95
N LEU A 60 21.78 -11.00 6.89
CA LEU A 60 22.61 -9.94 7.49
C LEU A 60 22.20 -8.51 7.09
N ARG A 61 21.40 -8.37 6.02
CA ARG A 61 20.88 -7.10 5.49
C ARG A 61 19.36 -6.89 5.70
N GLY A 62 18.70 -7.75 6.50
CA GLY A 62 17.25 -7.78 6.64
C GLY A 62 16.55 -8.49 5.47
N PRO A 63 15.22 -8.73 5.57
CA PRO A 63 14.45 -9.30 4.48
C PRO A 63 14.29 -8.26 3.36
N GLU A 64 14.86 -8.54 2.19
CA GLU A 64 14.50 -7.82 0.96
C GLU A 64 13.02 -8.10 0.64
N PRO A 65 12.25 -7.08 0.24
CA PRO A 65 10.89 -7.30 -0.21
C PRO A 65 10.92 -8.20 -1.46
N ILE A 66 10.00 -9.16 -1.52
CA ILE A 66 9.81 -10.03 -2.69
C ILE A 66 9.17 -9.24 -3.83
N TYR A 67 8.20 -8.40 -3.49
CA TYR A 67 7.53 -7.50 -4.43
C TYR A 67 6.96 -6.30 -3.70
N GLU A 68 6.63 -5.27 -4.46
CA GLU A 68 6.02 -4.05 -3.97
C GLU A 68 4.76 -3.73 -4.77
N VAL A 69 3.78 -3.16 -4.09
CA VAL A 69 2.61 -2.55 -4.72
C VAL A 69 2.56 -1.08 -4.34
N ARG A 70 2.37 -0.18 -5.30
CA ARG A 70 2.26 1.27 -5.08
C ARG A 70 0.96 1.79 -5.68
N TYR A 71 0.18 2.48 -4.87
CA TYR A 71 -0.96 3.29 -5.28
C TYR A 71 -0.52 4.74 -5.31
N ALA A 72 -0.76 5.45 -6.42
CA ALA A 72 -0.37 6.84 -6.61
C ALA A 72 -1.52 7.65 -7.20
N HIS A 73 -1.88 8.73 -6.52
CA HIS A 73 -2.93 9.66 -6.93
C HIS A 73 -2.32 11.06 -7.09
N ARG A 74 -2.48 11.66 -8.27
CA ARG A 74 -2.03 13.02 -8.53
C ARG A 74 -3.06 14.02 -8.05
N THR A 75 -2.61 14.98 -7.27
CA THR A 75 -3.47 16.04 -6.75
C THR A 75 -3.91 16.94 -7.90
N GLY A 76 -5.23 17.18 -8.00
CA GLY A 76 -5.81 18.03 -9.05
C GLY A 76 -6.13 17.31 -10.36
N GLU A 77 -5.73 16.05 -10.55
CA GLU A 77 -6.26 15.18 -11.62
C GLU A 77 -7.49 14.43 -11.08
N THR A 78 -8.65 14.60 -11.70
CA THR A 78 -9.86 13.85 -11.32
C THR A 78 -9.88 12.47 -11.97
N GLY A 79 -10.21 11.45 -11.18
CA GLY A 79 -10.78 10.20 -11.70
C GLY A 79 -9.87 8.99 -11.73
N GLU A 80 -8.57 9.12 -11.45
CA GLU A 80 -7.63 8.01 -11.63
C GLU A 80 -6.63 7.86 -10.47
N THR A 81 -6.40 6.61 -10.08
CA THR A 81 -5.26 6.21 -9.26
C THR A 81 -4.44 5.18 -10.01
N LYS A 82 -3.13 5.37 -10.06
CA LYS A 82 -2.21 4.40 -10.66
C LYS A 82 -1.80 3.37 -9.63
N ARG A 83 -2.00 2.10 -9.95
CA ARG A 83 -1.46 0.96 -9.20
C ARG A 83 -0.29 0.35 -9.97
N LEU A 84 0.86 0.29 -9.36
CA LEU A 84 2.02 -0.46 -9.84
C LEU A 84 2.21 -1.68 -8.96
N ASP A 85 2.34 -2.86 -9.54
CA ASP A 85 2.71 -4.10 -8.86
C ASP A 85 3.97 -4.62 -9.54
N THR A 86 5.08 -4.76 -8.81
CA THR A 86 6.37 -5.13 -9.42
C THR A 86 6.39 -6.56 -9.99
N ARG A 87 5.33 -7.35 -9.78
CA ARG A 87 5.15 -8.67 -10.40
C ARG A 87 4.45 -8.58 -11.75
N GLU A 88 3.78 -7.47 -12.04
CA GLU A 88 3.04 -7.22 -13.27
C GLU A 88 3.90 -6.39 -14.23
N GLU A 89 3.79 -6.65 -15.53
CA GLU A 89 4.60 -5.93 -16.53
C GLU A 89 4.19 -4.46 -16.68
N ASN A 90 2.92 -4.13 -16.44
CA ASN A 90 2.37 -2.80 -16.68
C ASN A 90 1.60 -2.28 -15.46
N PRO A 91 1.76 -0.99 -15.11
CA PRO A 91 0.88 -0.33 -14.16
C PRO A 91 -0.59 -0.38 -14.62
N CYS A 92 -1.49 -0.50 -13.67
CA CYS A 92 -2.94 -0.50 -13.89
C CYS A 92 -3.52 0.83 -13.41
N THR A 93 -4.40 1.44 -14.21
CA THR A 93 -5.21 2.58 -13.77
C THR A 93 -6.49 2.08 -13.13
N ILE A 94 -6.77 2.55 -11.92
CA ILE A 94 -8.00 2.27 -11.18
C ILE A 94 -8.85 3.55 -11.23
N PRO A 95 -10.08 3.48 -11.78
CA PRO A 95 -11.04 4.57 -11.66
C PRO A 95 -11.31 4.82 -10.18
N ALA A 96 -11.12 6.06 -9.73
CA ALA A 96 -11.37 6.46 -8.35
C ALA A 96 -12.04 7.82 -8.32
N GLU A 97 -13.07 7.96 -7.49
CA GLU A 97 -13.64 9.27 -7.19
C GLU A 97 -12.56 10.17 -6.54
N PRO A 98 -12.66 11.51 -6.68
CA PRO A 98 -11.74 12.42 -6.02
C PRO A 98 -11.73 12.20 -4.51
N PHE A 99 -10.52 12.06 -3.94
CA PHE A 99 -10.37 11.89 -2.50
C PHE A 99 -10.47 13.26 -1.81
N PRO A 100 -11.37 13.42 -0.82
CA PRO A 100 -11.53 14.69 -0.11
C PRO A 100 -10.39 14.98 0.86
N SER A 101 -9.56 13.97 1.17
CA SER A 101 -8.36 14.14 1.99
C SER A 101 -7.33 13.04 1.71
N THR A 102 -6.08 13.32 2.09
CA THR A 102 -4.99 12.35 2.07
C THR A 102 -5.30 11.13 2.95
N ASP A 103 -5.94 11.35 4.10
CA ASP A 103 -6.32 10.28 5.04
C ASP A 103 -7.27 9.27 4.37
N GLU A 104 -8.26 9.76 3.64
CA GLU A 104 -9.22 8.92 2.92
C GLU A 104 -8.56 8.16 1.77
N PHE A 105 -7.65 8.80 1.04
CA PHE A 105 -6.85 8.11 0.02
C PHE A 105 -6.03 6.96 0.63
N ILE A 106 -5.37 7.19 1.77
CA ILE A 106 -4.55 6.15 2.42
C ILE A 106 -5.42 4.97 2.86
N VAL A 107 -6.56 5.24 3.50
CA VAL A 107 -7.48 4.18 3.95
C VAL A 107 -8.04 3.40 2.76
N TRP A 108 -8.43 4.10 1.69
CA TRP A 108 -8.90 3.48 0.47
C TRP A 108 -7.84 2.58 -0.16
N ALA A 109 -6.59 3.05 -0.32
CA ALA A 109 -5.52 2.27 -0.94
C ALA A 109 -5.23 0.96 -0.19
N LEU A 110 -5.25 1.00 1.15
CA LEU A 110 -5.11 -0.20 1.99
C LEU A 110 -6.32 -1.13 1.87
N GLY A 111 -7.53 -0.58 1.73
CA GLY A 111 -8.76 -1.34 1.49
C GLY A 111 -8.74 -2.07 0.15
N GLU A 112 -8.39 -1.35 -0.92
CA GLU A 112 -8.23 -1.88 -2.28
C GLU A 112 -7.24 -3.05 -2.33
N GLU A 113 -6.04 -2.84 -1.78
CA GLU A 113 -5.03 -3.89 -1.79
C GLU A 113 -5.46 -5.09 -0.94
N ARG A 114 -6.12 -4.85 0.20
CA ARG A 114 -6.68 -5.95 1.01
C ARG A 114 -7.72 -6.76 0.22
N GLY A 115 -8.64 -6.10 -0.47
CA GLY A 115 -9.66 -6.75 -1.30
C GLY A 115 -9.04 -7.61 -2.41
N ARG A 116 -8.00 -7.08 -3.07
CA ARG A 116 -7.24 -7.82 -4.09
C ARG A 116 -6.55 -9.07 -3.54
N ILE A 117 -5.97 -8.99 -2.34
CA ILE A 117 -5.33 -10.15 -1.69
C ILE A 117 -6.36 -11.20 -1.29
N SER A 118 -7.51 -10.80 -0.76
CA SER A 118 -8.56 -11.72 -0.33
C SER A 118 -9.38 -12.28 -1.50
N GLY A 119 -9.15 -11.80 -2.72
CA GLY A 119 -9.95 -12.17 -3.90
C GLY A 119 -11.39 -11.69 -3.81
N THR A 120 -11.65 -10.66 -3.00
CA THR A 120 -12.98 -10.07 -2.82
C THR A 120 -12.95 -8.69 -3.48
N PRO A 121 -13.53 -8.51 -4.67
CA PRO A 121 -13.68 -7.17 -5.21
C PRO A 121 -14.62 -6.37 -4.29
N LEU A 122 -14.24 -5.12 -4.00
CA LEU A 122 -15.12 -4.12 -3.38
C LEU A 122 -16.19 -3.67 -4.38
#